data_AF-A0A1B6ED90-F1
#
_entry.id   AF-A0A1B6ED90-F1
#
_cell.length_a   1.000
_cell.length_b   1.000
_cell.length_c   1.000
_cell.angle_alpha   90.00
_cell.angle_beta   90.00
_cell.angle_gamma   90.00
#
_symmetry.space_group_name_H-M   'P 1'
#
loop_
_entity.id
_entity.type
_entity.pdbx_description
1 polymer ?
#
loop_
_entity_poly.entity_id
_entity_poly.type
_entity_poly.pdbx_seq_one_letter_code
_entity_poly.pdbx_strand_id
1 'polypeptide(L)'
;AGDYVSEEVWYRVIQIVINRDDVQGYAAKTVFEALQAPACHENMVKVGGYILGEFGNLIAGDQRSAPIVQFQLLHSKYHLCSPMTRALLLSTYVKFVNLFPEVKSVVQDVFRQHSNLRSADAELQQRASEYLQLSIIASTDVLATVLEEMPSFPERESSILAVLKKKKPGRVPENEIRTAHNSVNHQTDTTTTTHTTPQPTSNNTATDLLLLVG
;
A
#
# COMPACT_ATOMS: atom_id res chain seq x y z
N ALA A 1 -6.74 -19.05 -2.76
CA ALA A 1 -7.92 -18.18 -2.54
C ALA A 1 -7.59 -16.68 -2.44
N GLY A 2 -6.36 -16.23 -2.77
CA GLY A 2 -5.97 -14.80 -2.74
C GLY A 2 -5.81 -14.15 -4.12
N ASP A 3 -5.79 -14.96 -5.18
CA ASP A 3 -5.36 -14.57 -6.52
C ASP A 3 -6.36 -13.63 -7.23
N TYR A 4 -7.59 -13.53 -6.72
CA TYR A 4 -8.63 -12.62 -7.24
C TYR A 4 -8.82 -11.34 -6.40
N VAL A 5 -7.98 -11.12 -5.39
CA VAL A 5 -8.04 -9.91 -4.56
C VAL A 5 -7.37 -8.76 -5.32
N SER A 6 -8.19 -7.80 -5.78
CA SER A 6 -7.73 -6.56 -6.39
C SER A 6 -6.83 -5.78 -5.42
N GLU A 7 -5.86 -5.05 -5.97
CA GLU A 7 -4.92 -4.25 -5.16
C GLU A 7 -5.63 -3.27 -4.21
N GLU A 8 -6.80 -2.77 -4.61
CA GLU A 8 -7.60 -1.85 -3.81
C GLU A 8 -8.06 -2.41 -2.47
N VAL A 9 -8.25 -3.73 -2.37
CA VAL A 9 -8.73 -4.36 -1.14
C VAL A 9 -7.66 -4.28 -0.06
N TRP A 10 -6.41 -4.60 -0.40
CA TRP A 10 -5.33 -4.61 0.59
C TRP A 10 -4.89 -3.19 0.96
N TYR A 11 -4.94 -2.24 0.02
CA TYR A 11 -4.78 -0.82 0.34
C TYR A 11 -5.83 -0.32 1.33
N ARG A 12 -7.11 -0.71 1.13
CA ARG A 12 -8.17 -0.27 2.04
C ARG A 12 -8.04 -0.86 3.44
N VAL A 13 -7.58 -2.11 3.55
CA VAL A 13 -7.28 -2.73 4.85
C VAL A 13 -6.23 -1.92 5.61
N ILE A 14 -5.13 -1.55 4.95
CA ILE A 14 -4.07 -0.74 5.54
C ILE A 14 -4.60 0.62 6.01
N GLN A 15 -5.36 1.33 5.17
CA GLN A 15 -5.94 2.63 5.52
C GLN A 15 -6.85 2.56 6.75
N ILE A 16 -7.68 1.51 6.85
CA ILE A 16 -8.59 1.34 8.00
C ILE A 16 -7.78 1.10 9.27
N VAL A 17 -6.71 0.29 9.21
CA VAL A 17 -5.88 -0.02 10.38
C VAL A 17 -5.10 1.21 10.83
N ILE A 18 -4.51 1.98 9.91
CA ILE A 18 -3.80 3.22 10.27
C ILE A 18 -4.75 4.23 10.92
N ASN A 19 -5.94 4.41 10.37
CA ASN A 19 -6.88 5.42 10.89
C ASN A 19 -7.59 5.00 12.18
N ARG A 20 -7.34 3.79 12.72
CA ARG A 20 -8.02 3.26 13.91
C ARG A 20 -7.06 2.59 14.88
N ASP A 21 -6.59 3.38 15.84
CA ASP A 21 -5.65 2.94 16.88
C ASP A 21 -6.15 1.73 17.68
N ASP A 22 -7.47 1.65 17.92
CA ASP A 22 -8.10 0.60 18.71
C ASP A 22 -7.97 -0.81 18.08
N VAL A 23 -7.70 -0.90 16.77
CA VAL A 23 -7.56 -2.19 16.07
C VAL A 23 -6.12 -2.54 15.70
N GLN A 24 -5.16 -1.62 15.82
CA GLN A 24 -3.77 -1.82 15.35
C GLN A 24 -3.09 -3.02 16.01
N GLY A 25 -3.16 -3.14 17.34
CA GLY A 25 -2.57 -4.28 18.07
C GLY A 25 -3.19 -5.62 17.70
N TYR A 26 -4.52 -5.65 17.51
CA TYR A 26 -5.22 -6.86 17.03
C TYR A 26 -4.82 -7.21 15.60
N ALA A 27 -4.72 -6.21 14.72
CA ALA A 27 -4.30 -6.39 13.33
C ALA A 27 -2.88 -6.95 13.25
N ALA A 28 -1.93 -6.37 13.99
CA ALA A 28 -0.54 -6.83 14.07
C ALA A 28 -0.44 -8.30 14.50
N LYS A 29 -1.16 -8.68 15.57
CA LYS A 29 -1.20 -10.08 16.03
C LYS A 29 -1.80 -11.01 14.96
N THR A 30 -2.91 -10.62 14.36
CA THR A 30 -3.63 -11.43 13.38
C THR A 30 -2.80 -11.66 12.12
N VAL A 31 -2.14 -10.63 11.59
CA VAL A 31 -1.27 -10.79 10.41
C VAL A 31 -0.02 -11.60 10.73
N PHE A 32 0.55 -11.44 11.93
CA PHE A 32 1.68 -12.25 12.36
C PHE A 32 1.32 -13.75 12.41
N GLU A 33 0.18 -14.10 13.00
CA GLU A 33 -0.32 -15.47 13.02
C GLU A 33 -0.64 -16.00 11.61
N ALA A 34 -1.26 -15.18 10.75
CA ALA A 34 -1.55 -15.56 9.37
C ALA A 34 -0.27 -15.81 8.54
N LEU A 35 0.79 -15.03 8.77
CA LEU A 35 2.07 -15.17 8.05
C LEU A 35 2.84 -16.45 8.41
N GLN A 36 2.59 -17.03 9.60
CA GLN A 36 3.20 -18.30 10.03
C GLN A 36 2.75 -19.50 9.17
N ALA A 37 1.64 -19.37 8.44
CA ALA A 37 1.24 -20.39 7.48
C ALA A 37 2.35 -20.61 6.42
N PRO A 38 2.75 -21.87 6.14
CA PRO A 38 3.78 -22.18 5.14
C PRO A 38 3.42 -21.63 3.75
N ALA A 39 2.14 -21.75 3.38
CA ALA A 39 1.59 -21.18 2.16
C ALA A 39 0.81 -19.89 2.49
N CYS A 40 1.43 -18.74 2.24
CA CYS A 40 0.76 -17.44 2.32
C CYS A 40 0.74 -16.78 0.94
N HIS A 41 -0.41 -16.20 0.58
CA HIS A 41 -0.52 -15.44 -0.66
C HIS A 41 0.31 -14.15 -0.57
N GLU A 42 0.86 -13.67 -1.69
CA GLU A 42 1.73 -12.49 -1.70
C GLU A 42 1.03 -11.23 -1.15
N ASN A 43 -0.26 -11.03 -1.45
CA ASN A 43 -1.02 -9.92 -0.85
C ASN A 43 -1.06 -9.98 0.69
N MET A 44 -1.01 -11.18 1.30
CA MET A 44 -0.89 -11.30 2.76
C MET A 44 0.49 -10.85 3.24
N VAL A 45 1.55 -11.11 2.46
CA VAL A 45 2.91 -10.61 2.76
C VAL A 45 2.97 -9.09 2.66
N LYS A 46 2.30 -8.48 1.66
CA LYS A 46 2.20 -7.02 1.55
C LYS A 46 1.51 -6.40 2.76
N VAL A 47 0.32 -6.90 3.12
CA VAL A 47 -0.45 -6.40 4.28
C VAL A 47 0.31 -6.62 5.58
N GLY A 48 0.84 -7.82 5.79
CA GLY A 48 1.56 -8.16 7.01
C GLY A 48 2.89 -7.41 7.14
N GLY A 49 3.66 -7.27 6.05
CA GLY A 49 4.89 -6.48 6.03
C GLY A 49 4.63 -5.01 6.37
N TYR A 50 3.58 -4.43 5.81
CA TYR A 50 3.22 -3.04 6.11
C TYR A 50 2.74 -2.87 7.55
N ILE A 51 1.77 -3.69 8.01
CA ILE A 51 1.22 -3.59 9.37
C ILE A 51 2.28 -3.87 10.44
N LEU A 52 3.16 -4.86 10.24
CA LEU A 52 4.23 -5.11 11.20
C LEU A 52 5.28 -3.99 11.19
N GLY A 53 5.54 -3.37 10.03
CA GLY A 53 6.44 -2.22 9.91
C GLY A 53 5.99 -1.01 10.73
N GLU A 54 4.69 -0.74 10.80
CA GLU A 54 4.12 0.33 11.61
C GLU A 54 3.89 -0.09 13.07
N PHE A 55 3.22 -1.24 13.28
CA PHE A 55 2.61 -1.60 14.55
C PHE A 55 3.19 -2.87 15.18
N GLY A 56 4.30 -3.39 14.64
CA GLY A 56 4.96 -4.59 15.16
C GLY A 56 5.51 -4.40 16.58
N ASN A 57 5.76 -3.16 16.99
CA ASN A 57 6.16 -2.78 18.35
C ASN A 57 5.08 -3.14 19.38
N LEU A 58 3.80 -3.08 19.02
CA LEU A 58 2.68 -3.41 19.91
C LEU A 58 2.63 -4.90 20.31
N ILE A 59 3.22 -5.79 19.50
CA ILE A 59 3.27 -7.23 19.77
C ILE A 59 4.68 -7.74 20.11
N ALA A 60 5.69 -6.86 20.11
CA ALA A 60 7.09 -7.22 20.35
C ALA A 60 7.38 -7.69 21.79
N GLY A 61 6.47 -7.43 22.73
CA GLY A 61 6.61 -7.82 24.14
C GLY A 61 6.41 -9.32 24.42
N ASP A 62 5.77 -10.09 23.54
CA ASP A 62 5.69 -11.56 23.66
C ASP A 62 6.91 -12.20 22.98
N GLN A 63 7.59 -13.11 23.69
CA GLN A 63 8.76 -13.83 23.18
C GLN A 63 8.52 -14.53 21.84
N ARG A 64 7.29 -14.96 21.57
CA ARG A 64 6.89 -15.64 20.33
C ARG A 64 6.74 -14.70 19.15
N SER A 65 6.57 -13.40 19.39
CA SER A 65 6.51 -12.33 18.40
C SER A 65 7.58 -11.27 18.65
N ALA A 66 8.71 -11.67 19.26
CA ALA A 66 9.85 -10.78 19.48
C ALA A 66 10.34 -10.20 18.14
N PRO A 67 10.99 -9.02 18.13
CA PRO A 67 11.40 -8.33 16.90
C PRO A 67 12.16 -9.21 15.91
N ILE A 68 13.10 -10.03 16.39
CA ILE A 68 13.88 -10.95 15.56
C ILE A 68 12.99 -12.02 14.91
N VAL A 69 11.96 -12.50 15.60
CA VAL A 69 11.02 -13.51 15.09
C VAL A 69 10.13 -12.90 14.01
N GLN A 70 9.62 -11.69 14.23
CA GLN A 70 8.87 -10.94 13.21
C GLN A 70 9.72 -10.74 11.95
N PHE A 71 10.97 -10.31 12.11
CA PHE A 71 11.90 -10.11 11.01
C PHE A 71 12.17 -11.39 10.23
N GLN A 72 12.51 -12.48 10.93
CA GLN A 72 12.78 -13.78 10.31
C GLN A 72 11.55 -14.32 9.57
N LEU A 73 10.35 -14.13 10.12
CA LEU A 73 9.11 -14.54 9.48
C LEU A 73 8.92 -13.83 8.14
N LEU A 74 9.08 -12.50 8.09
CA LEU A 74 9.00 -11.72 6.86
C LEU A 74 10.12 -12.11 5.88
N HIS A 75 11.35 -12.22 6.37
CA HIS A 75 12.51 -12.54 5.54
C HIS A 75 12.44 -13.94 4.92
N SER A 76 11.81 -14.91 5.61
CA SER A 76 11.58 -16.26 5.06
C SER A 76 10.74 -16.25 3.78
N LYS A 77 9.89 -15.23 3.60
CA LYS A 77 9.03 -15.06 2.42
C LYS A 77 9.63 -14.10 1.38
N TYR A 78 10.64 -13.32 1.75
CA TYR A 78 11.22 -12.25 0.92
C TYR A 78 11.62 -12.71 -0.50
N HIS A 79 12.40 -13.79 -0.60
CA HIS A 79 12.92 -14.28 -1.87
C HIS A 79 11.85 -14.96 -2.75
N LEU A 80 10.67 -15.23 -2.20
CA LEU A 80 9.54 -15.85 -2.90
C LEU A 80 8.56 -14.82 -3.50
N CYS A 81 8.75 -13.54 -3.19
CA CYS A 81 7.84 -12.47 -3.59
C CYS A 81 8.33 -11.71 -4.84
N SER A 82 7.42 -10.99 -5.50
CA SER A 82 7.75 -10.11 -6.62
C SER A 82 8.70 -8.96 -6.20
N PRO A 83 9.41 -8.32 -7.15
CA PRO A 83 10.25 -7.15 -6.85
C PRO A 83 9.50 -6.04 -6.09
N MET A 84 8.24 -5.77 -6.44
CA MET A 84 7.43 -4.75 -5.78
C MET A 84 7.19 -5.06 -4.29
N THR A 85 6.85 -6.31 -3.96
CA THR A 85 6.66 -6.73 -2.57
C THR A 85 7.98 -6.74 -1.81
N ARG A 86 9.09 -7.12 -2.46
CA ARG A 86 10.42 -7.02 -1.85
C ARG A 86 10.78 -5.56 -1.53
N ALA A 87 10.46 -4.62 -2.40
CA ALA A 87 10.70 -3.20 -2.16
C ALA A 87 9.91 -2.70 -0.92
N LEU A 88 8.65 -3.10 -0.80
CA LEU A 88 7.84 -2.85 0.40
C LEU A 88 8.49 -3.45 1.66
N LEU A 89 8.95 -4.69 1.59
CA LEU A 89 9.63 -5.33 2.73
C LEU A 89 10.95 -4.65 3.11
N LEU A 90 11.70 -4.08 2.16
CA LEU A 90 12.88 -3.27 2.48
C LEU A 90 12.51 -2.04 3.30
N SER A 91 11.37 -1.40 3.00
CA SER A 91 10.85 -0.28 3.79
C SER A 91 10.41 -0.74 5.19
N THR A 92 9.78 -1.91 5.31
CA THR A 92 9.50 -2.53 6.61
C THR A 92 10.78 -2.76 7.41
N TYR A 93 11.85 -3.25 6.78
CA TYR A 93 13.11 -3.53 7.46
C TYR A 93 13.79 -2.27 7.98
N VAL A 94 13.78 -1.17 7.23
CA VAL A 94 14.37 0.08 7.74
C VAL A 94 13.55 0.63 8.92
N LYS A 95 12.22 0.48 8.92
CA LYS A 95 11.37 0.78 10.09
C LYS A 95 11.72 -0.11 11.29
N PHE A 96 12.02 -1.39 11.07
CA PHE A 96 12.49 -2.28 12.15
C PHE A 96 13.81 -1.83 12.75
N VAL A 97 14.73 -1.22 11.97
CA VAL A 97 15.96 -0.64 12.52
C VAL A 97 15.65 0.51 13.49
N ASN A 98 14.63 1.31 13.19
CA ASN A 98 14.18 2.40 14.05
C ASN A 98 13.47 1.89 15.31
N LEU A 99 12.51 0.97 15.13
CA LEU A 99 11.69 0.43 16.22
C LEU A 99 12.47 -0.48 17.17
N PHE A 100 13.42 -1.26 16.64
CA PHE A 100 14.11 -2.33 17.36
C PHE A 100 15.63 -2.28 17.11
N PRO A 101 16.39 -1.49 17.88
CA PRO A 101 17.84 -1.38 17.72
C PRO A 101 18.59 -2.74 17.76
N GLU A 102 18.04 -3.74 18.44
CA GLU A 102 18.62 -5.08 18.55
C GLU A 102 18.61 -5.89 17.24
N VAL A 103 17.72 -5.59 16.29
CA VAL A 103 17.70 -6.28 14.98
C VAL A 103 18.51 -5.55 13.91
N LYS A 104 19.04 -4.37 14.23
CA LYS A 104 19.73 -3.47 13.29
C LYS A 104 20.85 -4.16 12.51
N SER A 105 21.73 -4.89 13.18
CA SER A 105 22.87 -5.56 12.53
C SER A 105 22.43 -6.57 11.49
N VAL A 106 21.44 -7.40 11.83
CA VAL A 106 20.89 -8.44 10.95
C VAL A 106 20.21 -7.81 9.73
N VAL A 107 19.47 -6.71 9.93
CA VAL A 107 18.85 -5.97 8.83
C VAL A 107 19.90 -5.34 7.90
N GLN A 108 20.95 -4.74 8.46
CA GLN A 108 22.05 -4.17 7.66
C GLN A 108 22.73 -5.21 6.79
N ASP A 109 22.92 -6.42 7.31
CA ASP A 109 23.51 -7.52 6.54
C ASP A 109 22.60 -7.92 5.37
N VAL A 110 21.27 -7.88 5.53
CA VAL A 110 20.33 -8.09 4.43
C VAL A 110 20.44 -7.00 3.36
N PHE A 111 20.55 -5.72 3.73
CA PHE A 111 20.74 -4.65 2.74
C PHE A 111 22.05 -4.78 1.97
N ARG A 112 23.11 -5.31 2.61
CA ARG A 112 24.41 -5.57 1.99
C ARG A 112 24.43 -6.78 1.05
N GLN A 113 23.42 -7.65 1.09
CA GLN A 113 23.37 -8.82 0.20
C GLN A 113 23.40 -8.38 -1.26
N HIS A 114 24.19 -9.08 -2.08
CA HIS A 114 24.32 -8.77 -3.51
C HIS A 114 22.97 -8.83 -4.26
N SER A 115 22.06 -9.70 -3.83
CA SER A 115 20.69 -9.79 -4.35
C SER A 115 19.91 -8.47 -4.25
N ASN A 116 20.30 -7.60 -3.31
CA ASN A 116 19.68 -6.31 -3.07
C ASN A 116 20.57 -5.17 -3.61
N LEU A 117 21.82 -5.08 -3.16
CA LEU A 117 22.72 -3.97 -3.48
C LEU A 117 23.17 -3.94 -4.95
N ARG A 118 23.10 -5.07 -5.64
CA ARG A 118 23.38 -5.21 -7.08
C ARG A 118 22.19 -5.81 -7.83
N SER A 119 20.98 -5.56 -7.33
CA SER A 119 19.75 -5.95 -8.01
C SER A 119 19.68 -5.31 -9.40
N ALA A 120 19.19 -6.05 -10.39
CA ALA A 120 18.89 -5.50 -11.72
C ALA A 120 17.65 -4.59 -11.71
N ASP A 121 16.83 -4.71 -10.66
CA ASP A 121 15.69 -3.83 -10.41
C ASP A 121 16.18 -2.56 -9.70
N ALA A 122 16.02 -1.41 -10.37
CA ALA A 122 16.53 -0.12 -9.90
C ALA A 122 15.86 0.33 -8.59
N GLU A 123 14.59 0.00 -8.37
CA GLU A 123 13.86 0.37 -7.16
C GLU A 123 14.40 -0.39 -5.94
N LEU A 124 14.61 -1.71 -6.10
CA LEU A 124 15.23 -2.53 -5.05
C LEU A 124 16.66 -2.07 -4.73
N GLN A 125 17.45 -1.79 -5.77
CA GLN A 125 18.82 -1.33 -5.60
C GLN A 125 18.87 0.01 -4.86
N GLN A 126 18.03 0.98 -5.28
CA GLN A 126 17.98 2.29 -4.66
C GLN A 126 17.60 2.21 -3.19
N ARG A 127 16.49 1.51 -2.86
CA ARG A 127 16.05 1.33 -1.47
C ARG A 127 17.11 0.63 -0.62
N ALA A 128 17.72 -0.45 -1.11
CA ALA A 128 18.75 -1.17 -0.37
C ALA A 128 19.96 -0.27 -0.06
N SER A 129 20.39 0.55 -1.02
CA SER A 129 21.50 1.48 -0.84
C SER A 129 21.16 2.62 0.12
N GLU A 130 20.02 3.28 -0.07
CA GLU A 130 19.58 4.41 0.77
C GLU A 130 19.32 3.97 2.21
N TYR A 131 18.59 2.87 2.41
CA TYR A 131 18.26 2.37 3.74
C TYR A 131 19.50 1.86 4.48
N LEU A 132 20.45 1.23 3.78
CA LEU A 132 21.74 0.88 4.37
C LEU A 132 22.46 2.13 4.85
N GLN A 133 22.58 3.15 4.01
CA GLN A 133 23.31 4.36 4.35
C GLN A 133 22.63 5.14 5.47
N LEU A 134 21.30 5.25 5.43
CA LEU A 134 20.50 5.85 6.48
C LEU A 134 20.72 5.14 7.82
N SER A 135 20.69 3.81 7.83
CA SER A 135 20.92 3.03 9.06
C SER A 135 22.33 3.16 9.65
N ILE A 136 23.34 3.49 8.84
CA ILE A 136 24.73 3.63 9.27
C ILE A 136 25.03 5.06 9.75
N ILE A 137 24.57 6.07 9.00
CA ILE A 137 25.01 7.46 9.15
C ILE A 137 24.04 8.29 9.98
N ALA A 138 22.73 8.02 9.89
CA ALA A 138 21.77 8.82 10.62
C ALA A 138 21.93 8.62 12.13
N SER A 139 21.90 9.73 12.87
CA SER A 139 21.70 9.68 14.31
C SER A 139 20.30 9.12 14.62
N THR A 140 20.13 8.59 15.82
CA THR A 140 18.83 8.04 16.26
C THR A 140 17.70 9.05 16.09
N ASP A 141 17.94 10.33 16.41
CA ASP A 141 16.94 11.39 16.29
C ASP A 141 16.55 11.67 14.84
N VAL A 142 17.52 11.66 13.92
CA VAL A 142 17.28 11.82 12.48
C VAL A 142 16.52 10.61 11.93
N LEU A 143 16.92 9.41 12.35
CA LEU A 143 16.25 8.18 11.93
C LEU A 143 14.80 8.13 12.41
N ALA A 144 14.55 8.52 13.66
CA ALA A 144 13.21 8.59 14.23
C ALA A 144 12.33 9.66 13.56
N THR A 145 12.92 10.78 13.15
CA THR A 145 12.19 11.83 12.41
C THR A 145 11.85 11.38 10.98
N VAL A 146 12.79 10.72 10.29
CA VAL A 146 12.58 10.25 8.91
C VAL A 146 11.59 9.08 8.87
N LEU A 147 11.57 8.26 9.92
CA LEU A 147 10.75 7.06 10.02
C LEU A 147 9.66 7.21 11.09
N GLU A 148 9.10 8.43 11.22
CA GLU A 148 7.97 8.69 12.10
C GLU A 148 6.73 7.90 11.65
N GLU A 149 5.80 7.68 12.58
CA GLU A 149 4.56 6.95 12.30
C GLU A 149 3.77 7.64 11.19
N MET A 150 3.24 6.84 10.26
CA MET A 150 2.53 7.38 9.10
C MET A 150 1.31 8.22 9.53
N PRO A 151 1.16 9.47 9.05
CA PRO A 151 0.00 10.28 9.38
C PRO A 151 -1.28 9.63 8.83
N SER A 152 -2.41 9.89 9.50
CA SER A 152 -3.71 9.34 9.09
C SER A 152 -4.04 9.70 7.64
N PHE A 153 -4.53 8.73 6.88
CA PHE A 153 -4.94 8.97 5.50
C PHE A 153 -6.15 9.93 5.48
N PRO A 154 -6.16 10.95 4.60
CA PRO A 154 -7.32 11.82 4.43
C PRO A 154 -8.54 11.00 4.01
N GLU A 155 -9.72 11.36 4.50
CA GLU A 155 -10.97 10.71 4.13
C GLU A 155 -11.20 10.86 2.61
N ARG A 156 -11.16 9.75 1.88
CA ARG A 156 -11.45 9.70 0.44
C ARG A 156 -12.73 8.92 0.16
N GLU A 157 -13.44 9.33 -0.90
CA GLU A 157 -14.45 8.47 -1.52
C GLU A 157 -13.81 7.15 -1.95
N SER A 158 -14.41 6.03 -1.58
CA SER A 158 -13.77 4.71 -1.69
C SER A 158 -13.43 4.35 -3.15
N SER A 159 -12.14 4.14 -3.46
CA SER A 159 -11.67 3.66 -4.78
C SER A 159 -12.34 2.35 -5.20
N ILE A 160 -12.64 1.48 -4.23
CA ILE A 160 -13.41 0.25 -4.43
C ILE A 160 -14.80 0.52 -5.02
N LEU A 161 -15.48 1.60 -4.60
CA LEU A 161 -16.77 1.97 -5.20
C LEU A 161 -16.61 2.42 -6.66
N ALA A 162 -15.49 3.07 -6.99
CA ALA A 162 -15.18 3.46 -8.37
C ALA A 162 -14.89 2.23 -9.25
N VAL A 163 -14.16 1.22 -8.74
CA VAL A 163 -13.94 -0.04 -9.47
C VAL A 163 -15.20 -0.89 -9.55
N LEU A 164 -16.03 -0.96 -8.51
CA LEU A 164 -17.33 -1.63 -8.56
C LEU A 164 -18.28 -0.97 -9.57
N LYS A 165 -18.26 0.37 -9.70
CA LYS A 165 -19.00 1.08 -10.75
C LYS A 165 -18.43 0.76 -12.14
N LYS A 166 -17.12 0.66 -12.29
CA LYS A 166 -16.46 0.32 -13.57
C LYS A 166 -16.67 -1.15 -13.98
N LYS A 167 -16.92 -2.05 -13.02
CA LYS A 167 -17.11 -3.50 -13.25
C LYS A 167 -18.55 -3.93 -13.52
N LYS A 168 -19.48 -2.99 -13.80
CA LYS A 168 -20.78 -3.28 -14.43
C LYS A 168 -20.71 -3.11 -15.95
N PRO A 169 -20.41 -4.15 -16.75
CA PRO A 169 -20.81 -4.19 -18.15
C PRO A 169 -22.21 -4.82 -18.25
N GLY A 170 -23.17 -4.06 -18.78
CA GLY A 170 -24.39 -4.61 -19.38
C GLY A 170 -25.57 -4.87 -18.44
N ARG A 171 -26.52 -3.93 -18.41
CA ARG A 171 -27.94 -4.28 -18.54
C ARG A 171 -28.52 -3.41 -19.66
N VAL A 172 -29.06 -4.13 -20.64
CA VAL A 172 -29.69 -3.79 -21.93
C VAL A 172 -30.53 -2.49 -21.97
N PRO A 173 -30.68 -1.87 -23.17
CA PRO A 173 -31.39 -0.61 -23.36
C PRO A 173 -32.90 -0.85 -23.32
N GLU A 174 -33.63 -0.04 -22.54
CA GLU A 174 -35.08 -0.05 -22.55
C GLU A 174 -35.56 0.92 -23.63
N ASN A 175 -36.13 0.37 -24.70
CA ASN A 175 -36.80 1.12 -25.74
C ASN A 175 -38.26 0.69 -25.81
N GLU A 176 -39.13 1.68 -26.04
CA GLU A 176 -40.59 1.67 -26.23
C GLU A 176 -41.42 1.64 -24.92
N ILE A 177 -42.31 2.61 -24.67
CA ILE A 177 -43.55 2.84 -25.44
C ILE A 177 -43.88 4.33 -25.62
N ARG A 178 -44.30 4.65 -26.84
CA ARG A 178 -44.85 5.92 -27.33
C ARG A 178 -46.16 6.28 -26.62
N THR A 179 -46.31 7.54 -26.20
CA THR A 179 -47.63 8.19 -26.22
C THR A 179 -47.48 9.62 -26.72
N ALA A 180 -48.14 9.90 -27.85
CA ALA A 180 -48.20 11.22 -28.47
C ALA A 180 -49.25 12.09 -27.77
N HIS A 181 -48.95 13.38 -27.57
CA HIS A 181 -49.92 14.44 -27.84
C HIS A 181 -49.27 15.83 -27.99
N ASN A 182 -49.45 16.38 -29.19
CA ASN A 182 -49.43 17.76 -29.69
C ASN A 182 -49.06 18.92 -28.74
N SER A 183 -48.20 19.83 -29.23
CA SER A 183 -48.60 21.20 -29.62
C SER A 183 -47.49 21.95 -30.36
N VAL A 184 -47.92 22.73 -31.34
CA VAL A 184 -47.15 23.57 -32.28
C VAL A 184 -46.81 24.92 -31.63
N ASN A 185 -45.57 25.43 -31.79
CA ASN A 185 -45.33 26.81 -32.21
C ASN A 185 -43.85 27.17 -32.43
N HIS A 186 -43.63 27.92 -33.52
CA HIS A 186 -42.43 28.68 -33.88
C HIS A 186 -42.10 29.78 -32.86
N GLN A 187 -40.81 30.05 -32.62
CA GLN A 187 -40.16 31.34 -32.95
C GLN A 187 -38.64 31.35 -32.71
N THR A 188 -38.03 32.36 -33.32
CA THR A 188 -36.65 32.65 -33.72
C THR A 188 -35.67 33.10 -32.62
N ASP A 189 -34.39 33.03 -33.02
CA ASP A 189 -33.26 33.93 -32.70
C ASP A 189 -32.25 33.63 -31.57
N THR A 190 -31.01 33.37 -32.05
CA THR A 190 -29.72 33.97 -31.67
C THR A 190 -29.20 33.83 -30.23
N THR A 191 -28.12 33.07 -30.03
CA THR A 191 -26.85 33.58 -29.45
C THR A 191 -25.71 32.54 -29.39
N THR A 192 -24.55 32.99 -29.89
CA THR A 192 -23.19 32.82 -29.36
C THR A 192 -22.54 31.42 -29.28
N THR A 193 -21.64 31.20 -30.24
CA THR A 193 -20.53 30.26 -30.23
C THR A 193 -19.52 30.61 -29.12
N THR A 194 -19.26 29.68 -28.19
CA THR A 194 -17.99 29.60 -27.46
C THR A 194 -17.50 28.16 -27.46
N HIS A 195 -16.41 27.93 -28.18
CA HIS A 195 -15.58 26.73 -28.10
C HIS A 195 -14.96 26.64 -26.70
N THR A 196 -15.05 25.49 -26.04
CA THR A 196 -14.09 25.12 -24.99
C THR A 196 -13.81 23.63 -25.07
N THR A 197 -12.56 23.34 -25.41
CA THR A 197 -11.94 22.01 -25.56
C THR A 197 -11.95 21.26 -24.23
N PRO A 198 -12.31 19.96 -24.17
CA PRO A 198 -12.08 19.15 -22.97
C PRO A 198 -10.61 18.69 -22.93
N GLN A 199 -9.88 19.17 -21.94
CA GLN A 199 -8.53 18.73 -21.58
C GLN A 199 -8.65 17.41 -20.79
N PRO A 200 -7.93 16.34 -21.16
CA PRO A 200 -8.00 15.07 -20.42
C PRO A 200 -7.19 15.16 -19.12
N THR A 201 -7.85 14.83 -18.02
CA THR A 201 -7.29 14.73 -16.67
C THR A 201 -6.28 13.58 -16.58
N SER A 202 -5.08 13.91 -16.13
CA SER A 202 -3.97 12.99 -15.90
C SER A 202 -4.25 12.04 -14.72
N ASN A 203 -3.90 10.76 -14.90
CA ASN A 203 -3.97 9.68 -13.92
C ASN A 203 -3.21 10.01 -12.63
N ASN A 204 -3.92 10.05 -11.49
CA ASN A 204 -3.38 10.24 -10.13
C ASN A 204 -3.03 8.92 -9.40
N THR A 205 -2.90 7.80 -10.11
CA THR A 205 -2.56 6.50 -9.49
C THR A 205 -1.12 6.43 -8.99
N ALA A 206 -0.22 7.27 -9.51
CA ALA A 206 1.19 7.29 -9.11
C ALA A 206 1.42 7.91 -7.72
N THR A 207 0.56 8.83 -7.29
CA THR A 207 0.69 9.55 -6.01
C THR A 207 0.35 8.67 -4.81
N ASP A 208 -0.53 7.68 -4.98
CA ASP A 208 -0.90 6.73 -3.91
C ASP A 208 0.20 5.71 -3.60
N LEU A 209 1.05 5.38 -4.57
CA LEU A 209 2.23 4.53 -4.33
C LEU A 209 3.30 5.26 -3.51
N LEU A 210 3.45 6.57 -3.69
CA LEU A 210 4.44 7.37 -2.97
C LEU A 210 4.10 7.53 -1.48
N LEU A 211 2.82 7.65 -1.11
CA LEU A 211 2.40 7.71 0.29
C LEU A 211 2.51 6.36 1.02
N LEU A 212 2.62 5.26 0.29
CA LEU A 212 2.81 3.93 0.87
C LEU A 212 4.30 3.55 1.02
N VAL A 213 5.19 4.41 0.53
CA VAL A 213 6.63 4.14 0.37
C VAL A 213 7.49 5.18 1.09
N GLY A 214 6.94 6.37 1.36
CA GLY A 214 7.55 7.40 2.21
C GLY A 214 7.84 6.89 3.62
#